data_AF-A0A968MJ66-F1
#
_entry.id   AF-A0A968MJ66-F1
#
_cell.length_a   1.000
_cell.length_b   1.000
_cell.length_c   1.000
_cell.angle_alpha   90.00
_cell.angle_beta   90.00
_cell.angle_gamma   90.00
#
_symmetry.space_group_name_H-M   'P 1'
#
loop_
_entity.id
_entity.type
_entity.pdbx_description
1 polymer ?
#
loop_
_entity_poly.entity_id
_entity_poly.type
_entity_poly.pdbx_seq_one_letter_code
_entity_poly.pdbx_strand_id
1 'polypeptide(L)'
;MNVIFLAILIILIPFTGFSQPKPQIKKYKTFISGERVKYRLKYGFLNAGEGVVEIKLSSLNEKTVYHARIDARTIGLADKLFSVHDIYESYFDTRTILPHKAHTKHKRRQLQILRRGFL
;
A
#
# COMPACT_ATOMS: atom_id res chain seq x y z
N MET A 1 -6.54 57.10 -6.84
CA MET A 1 -6.54 55.67 -6.46
C MET A 1 -5.09 55.22 -6.37
N ASN A 2 -4.56 55.03 -5.16
CA ASN A 2 -3.12 54.91 -4.92
C ASN A 2 -2.58 53.56 -5.41
N VAL A 3 -1.43 53.55 -6.09
CA VAL A 3 -0.78 52.35 -6.65
C VAL A 3 -0.55 51.25 -5.60
N ILE A 4 -0.31 51.66 -4.35
CA ILE A 4 -0.17 50.76 -3.19
C ILE A 4 -1.42 49.91 -2.96
N PHE A 5 -2.61 50.48 -3.18
CA PHE A 5 -3.88 49.76 -3.02
C PHE A 5 -4.06 48.67 -4.10
N LEU A 6 -3.57 48.92 -5.31
CA LEU A 6 -3.64 47.97 -6.42
C LEU A 6 -2.69 46.77 -6.20
N ALA A 7 -1.51 47.02 -5.64
CA ALA A 7 -0.52 45.98 -5.34
C ALA A 7 -1.00 44.99 -4.26
N ILE A 8 -1.71 45.48 -3.25
CA ILE A 8 -2.29 44.65 -2.18
C ILE A 8 -3.38 43.72 -2.72
N LEU A 9 -4.20 44.21 -3.66
CA LEU A 9 -5.26 43.41 -4.28
C LEU A 9 -4.70 42.24 -5.10
N ILE A 10 -3.59 42.44 -5.80
CA ILE A 10 -2.94 41.41 -6.63
C ILE A 10 -2.35 40.27 -5.77
N ILE A 11 -1.88 40.57 -4.56
CA ILE A 11 -1.30 39.58 -3.63
C ILE A 11 -2.37 38.68 -2.99
N LEU A 12 -3.64 39.10 -2.93
CA LEU A 12 -4.74 38.28 -2.38
C LEU A 12 -5.34 37.27 -3.36
N ILE A 13 -5.14 37.44 -4.68
CA ILE A 13 -5.73 36.59 -5.72
C ILE A 13 -5.29 35.11 -5.66
N PRO A 14 -4.04 34.74 -5.31
CA PRO A 14 -3.64 33.32 -5.28
C PRO A 14 -4.19 32.52 -4.08
N PHE A 15 -4.90 33.13 -3.12
CA PHE A 15 -5.38 32.41 -1.92
C PHE A 15 -6.68 31.61 -2.15
N THR A 16 -7.42 31.86 -3.22
CA THR A 16 -8.73 31.23 -3.46
C THR A 16 -8.67 29.98 -4.36
N GLY A 17 -7.49 29.58 -4.85
CA GLY A 17 -7.33 28.58 -5.90
C GLY A 17 -7.17 27.11 -5.48
N PHE A 18 -7.00 26.80 -4.19
CA PHE A 18 -6.74 25.42 -3.73
C PHE A 18 -8.01 24.69 -3.26
N SER A 19 -9.02 24.56 -4.13
CA SER A 19 -10.09 23.59 -3.90
C SER A 19 -9.84 22.34 -4.73
N GLN A 20 -9.32 21.29 -4.10
CA GLN A 20 -9.18 20.00 -4.77
C GLN A 20 -10.58 19.41 -4.99
N PRO A 21 -10.95 19.04 -6.24
CA PRO A 21 -12.21 18.36 -6.48
C PRO A 21 -12.23 17.04 -5.69
N LYS A 22 -13.31 16.84 -4.91
CA LYS A 22 -13.46 15.65 -4.09
C LYS A 22 -13.46 14.42 -5.00
N PRO A 23 -12.56 13.42 -4.78
CA PRO A 23 -12.49 12.26 -5.64
C PRO A 23 -13.83 11.52 -5.63
N GLN A 24 -14.42 11.34 -6.81
CA GLN A 24 -15.65 10.56 -6.98
C GLN A 24 -15.30 9.07 -6.92
N ILE A 25 -15.55 8.46 -5.76
CA ILE A 25 -15.32 7.02 -5.57
C ILE A 25 -16.48 6.27 -6.22
N LYS A 26 -16.27 5.77 -7.45
CA LYS A 26 -17.22 4.82 -8.05
C LYS A 26 -17.19 3.52 -7.24
N LYS A 27 -18.31 3.21 -6.58
CA LYS A 27 -18.49 1.96 -5.83
C LYS A 27 -18.66 0.79 -6.79
N TYR A 28 -17.57 0.19 -7.22
CA TYR A 28 -17.60 -1.13 -7.84
C TYR A 28 -17.56 -2.19 -6.74
N LYS A 29 -18.34 -3.27 -6.89
CA LYS A 29 -18.22 -4.46 -6.03
C LYS A 29 -16.99 -5.26 -6.49
N THR A 30 -15.81 -4.73 -6.20
CA THR A 30 -14.53 -5.26 -6.71
C THR A 30 -13.96 -6.41 -5.89
N PHE A 31 -14.41 -6.62 -4.65
CA PHE A 31 -13.84 -7.61 -3.74
C PHE A 31 -14.93 -8.29 -2.90
N ILE A 32 -14.74 -9.57 -2.58
CA ILE A 32 -15.58 -10.31 -1.63
C ILE A 32 -14.75 -10.61 -0.37
N SER A 33 -15.36 -10.49 0.81
CA SER A 33 -14.68 -10.88 2.05
C SER A 33 -14.37 -12.38 2.04
N GLY A 34 -13.12 -12.74 2.32
CA GLY A 34 -12.61 -14.10 2.27
C GLY A 34 -11.95 -14.46 0.93
N GLU A 35 -11.88 -13.53 -0.01
CA GLU A 35 -11.20 -13.76 -1.28
C GLU A 35 -9.69 -13.92 -1.09
N ARG A 36 -9.15 -14.99 -1.66
CA ARG A 36 -7.72 -15.30 -1.61
C ARG A 36 -7.21 -15.66 -2.99
N VAL A 37 -6.28 -14.86 -3.51
CA VAL A 37 -5.70 -15.03 -4.84
C VAL A 37 -4.22 -15.33 -4.70
N LYS A 38 -3.77 -16.42 -5.33
CA LYS A 38 -2.35 -16.82 -5.36
C LYS A 38 -1.78 -16.56 -6.74
N TYR A 39 -0.70 -15.80 -6.78
CA TYR A 39 0.09 -15.46 -7.95
C TYR A 39 1.43 -16.21 -7.92
N ARG A 40 1.91 -16.58 -9.10
CA ARG A 40 3.23 -17.18 -9.29
C ARG A 40 3.99 -16.39 -10.34
N LEU A 41 5.12 -15.83 -9.94
CA LEU A 41 5.99 -15.07 -10.81
C LEU A 41 6.98 -16.02 -11.48
N LYS A 42 6.94 -16.08 -12.81
CA LYS A 42 7.87 -16.83 -13.65
C LYS A 42 8.67 -15.86 -14.51
N TYR A 43 9.97 -16.10 -14.61
CA TYR A 43 10.86 -15.39 -15.51
C TYR A 43 11.50 -16.42 -16.45
N GLY A 44 10.94 -16.55 -17.65
CA GLY A 44 11.26 -17.66 -18.55
C GLY A 44 10.99 -19.01 -17.90
N PHE A 45 12.03 -19.86 -17.85
CA PHE A 45 11.97 -21.18 -17.21
C PHE A 45 12.17 -21.14 -15.69
N LEU A 46 12.51 -19.97 -15.12
CA LEU A 46 12.81 -19.82 -13.71
C LEU A 46 11.57 -19.38 -12.93
N ASN A 47 11.34 -20.04 -11.80
CA ASN A 47 10.38 -19.54 -10.81
C ASN A 47 11.06 -18.45 -10.00
N ALA A 48 10.52 -17.23 -10.04
CA ALA A 48 11.12 -16.07 -9.37
C ALA A 48 10.45 -15.79 -8.02
N GLY A 49 9.14 -16.02 -7.91
CA GLY A 49 8.41 -15.71 -6.68
C GLY A 49 6.98 -16.22 -6.62
N GLU A 50 6.39 -16.11 -5.44
CA GLU A 50 4.96 -16.30 -5.19
C GLU A 50 4.41 -15.08 -4.45
N GLY A 51 3.18 -14.71 -4.77
CA GLY A 51 2.43 -13.66 -4.08
C GLY A 51 1.06 -14.19 -3.67
N VAL A 52 0.63 -13.94 -2.44
CA VAL A 52 -0.72 -14.30 -1.97
C VAL A 52 -1.40 -13.02 -1.50
N VAL A 53 -2.55 -12.72 -2.10
CA VAL A 53 -3.41 -11.60 -1.70
C VAL A 53 -4.64 -12.18 -1.01
N GLU A 54 -4.96 -11.69 0.18
CA GLU A 54 -6.13 -12.09 0.96
C GLU A 54 -6.87 -10.84 1.42
N ILE A 55 -8.20 -10.81 1.26
CA ILE A 55 -9.04 -9.70 1.73
C ILE A 55 -10.11 -10.28 2.65
N LYS A 56 -10.21 -9.77 3.89
CA LYS A 56 -11.20 -10.22 4.87
C LYS A 56 -11.77 -9.07 5.68
N LEU A 57 -12.97 -9.24 6.22
CA LEU A 57 -13.50 -8.30 7.22
C LEU A 57 -12.76 -8.45 8.55
N SER A 58 -12.47 -7.31 9.17
CA SER A 58 -11.85 -7.22 10.50
C SER A 58 -12.48 -6.07 11.28
N SER A 59 -12.34 -6.09 12.60
CA SER A 59 -12.70 -4.96 13.46
C SER A 59 -11.44 -4.16 13.78
N LEU A 60 -11.46 -2.84 13.52
CA LEU A 60 -10.41 -1.90 13.92
C LEU A 60 -11.07 -0.74 14.65
N ASN A 61 -10.75 -0.56 15.93
CA ASN A 61 -11.35 0.46 16.81
C ASN A 61 -12.89 0.43 16.75
N GLU A 62 -13.48 -0.76 16.92
CA GLU A 62 -14.95 -1.00 16.89
C GLU A 62 -15.63 -0.71 15.55
N LYS A 63 -14.87 -0.41 14.49
CA LYS A 63 -15.37 -0.23 13.13
C LYS A 63 -15.06 -1.45 12.27
N THR A 64 -16.06 -1.89 11.52
CA THR A 64 -15.91 -2.94 10.51
C THR A 64 -15.15 -2.41 9.30
N VAL A 65 -13.94 -2.93 9.10
CA VAL A 65 -13.00 -2.56 8.03
C VAL A 65 -12.64 -3.77 7.18
N TYR A 66 -12.24 -3.54 5.93
CA TYR A 66 -11.54 -4.54 5.14
C TYR A 66 -10.08 -4.59 5.56
N HIS A 67 -9.56 -5.78 5.83
CA HIS A 67 -8.15 -6.08 6.03
C HIS A 67 -7.63 -6.81 4.79
N ALA A 68 -6.83 -6.12 3.98
CA ALA A 68 -6.11 -6.69 2.86
C ALA A 68 -4.69 -7.06 3.31
N ARG A 69 -4.27 -8.30 3.05
CA ARG A 69 -2.94 -8.81 3.34
C ARG A 69 -2.32 -9.37 2.08
N ILE A 70 -1.09 -8.95 1.79
CA ILE A 70 -0.28 -9.39 0.66
C ILE A 70 0.99 -10.02 1.23
N ASP A 71 1.21 -11.30 0.94
CA ASP A 71 2.44 -12.03 1.28
C ASP A 71 3.21 -12.31 0.00
N ALA A 72 4.37 -11.67 -0.16
CA ALA A 72 5.24 -11.82 -1.31
C ALA A 72 6.56 -12.46 -0.89
N ARG A 73 6.97 -13.50 -1.61
CA ARG A 73 8.23 -14.21 -1.34
C ARG A 73 8.92 -14.66 -2.62
N THR A 74 10.24 -14.64 -2.62
CA THR A 74 11.03 -15.29 -3.67
C THR A 74 11.01 -16.81 -3.48
N ILE A 75 11.13 -17.56 -4.58
CA ILE A 75 11.19 -19.03 -4.55
C ILE A 75 12.30 -19.54 -5.47
N GLY A 76 12.73 -20.80 -5.27
CA GLY A 76 13.70 -21.46 -6.13
C GLY A 76 15.10 -20.84 -6.07
N LEU A 77 15.76 -20.71 -7.23
CA LEU A 77 17.11 -20.14 -7.32
C LEU A 77 17.15 -18.66 -6.91
N ALA A 78 16.07 -17.92 -7.17
CA ALA A 78 15.97 -16.52 -6.79
C ALA A 78 16.01 -16.34 -5.26
N ASP A 79 15.37 -17.22 -4.48
CA ASP A 79 15.42 -17.18 -3.02
C ASP A 79 16.82 -17.50 -2.46
N LYS A 80 17.53 -18.45 -3.10
CA LYS A 80 18.89 -18.80 -2.69
C LYS A 80 19.87 -17.65 -2.88
N LEU A 81 19.73 -16.87 -3.95
CA LEU A 81 20.58 -15.70 -4.23
C LEU A 81 20.12 -14.46 -3.48
N PHE A 82 18.81 -14.18 -3.49
CA PHE A 82 18.18 -13.00 -2.92
C PHE A 82 16.86 -13.38 -2.24
N SER A 83 16.96 -13.82 -0.99
CA SER A 83 15.79 -14.17 -0.18
C SER A 83 15.05 -12.91 0.25
N VAL A 84 13.83 -12.75 -0.25
CA VAL A 84 12.94 -11.64 0.06
C VAL A 84 11.63 -12.22 0.55
N HIS A 85 11.15 -11.71 1.68
CA HIS A 85 9.85 -12.07 2.23
C HIS A 85 9.23 -10.84 2.86
N ASP A 86 8.23 -10.32 2.16
CA ASP A 86 7.60 -9.05 2.47
C ASP A 86 6.10 -9.29 2.68
N ILE A 87 5.59 -8.78 3.80
CA ILE A 87 4.18 -8.85 4.15
C ILE A 87 3.67 -7.41 4.19
N TYR A 88 2.69 -7.10 3.35
CA TYR A 88 2.00 -5.81 3.34
C TYR A 88 0.55 -6.00 3.81
N GLU A 89 0.14 -5.23 4.80
CA GLU A 89 -1.20 -5.24 5.38
C GLU A 89 -1.81 -3.84 5.25
N SER A 90 -3.06 -3.75 4.84
CA SER A 90 -3.78 -2.48 4.75
C SER A 90 -5.23 -2.63 5.22
N TYR A 91 -5.72 -1.61 5.90
CA TYR A 91 -7.06 -1.53 6.44
C TYR A 91 -7.84 -0.43 5.72
N PHE A 92 -8.98 -0.78 5.14
CA PHE A 92 -9.82 0.14 4.36
C PHE A 92 -11.24 0.19 4.92
N ASP A 93 -11.88 1.34 4.82
CA ASP A 93 -13.28 1.50 5.18
C ASP A 93 -14.19 0.69 4.24
N THR A 94 -15.19 0.00 4.79
CA THR A 94 -16.13 -0.80 3.99
C THR A 94 -17.09 0.05 3.14
N ARG A 95 -17.33 1.31 3.51
CA ARG A 95 -18.27 2.21 2.83
C ARG A 95 -17.58 3.18 1.88
N THR A 96 -16.43 3.72 2.29
CA THR A 96 -15.71 4.76 1.55
C THR A 96 -14.48 4.23 0.80
N ILE A 97 -14.02 3.01 1.11
CA ILE A 97 -12.78 2.42 0.55
C ILE A 97 -11.52 3.25 0.91
N LEU A 98 -11.66 4.25 1.79
CA LEU A 98 -10.54 5.07 2.22
C LEU A 98 -9.61 4.25 3.13
N PRO A 99 -8.29 4.34 2.94
CA PRO A 99 -7.33 3.67 3.81
C PRO A 99 -7.35 4.31 5.20
N HIS A 100 -7.52 3.49 6.23
CA HIS A 100 -7.36 3.89 7.62
C HIS A 100 -5.92 3.72 8.08
N LYS A 101 -5.28 2.64 7.65
CA LYS A 101 -3.93 2.29 8.10
C LYS A 101 -3.26 1.33 7.11
N ALA A 102 -1.98 1.54 6.85
CA ALA A 102 -1.14 0.60 6.12
C ALA A 102 0.05 0.20 7.00
N HIS A 103 0.39 -1.09 6.96
CA HIS A 103 1.48 -1.71 7.70
C HIS A 103 2.32 -2.55 6.76
N THR A 104 3.59 -2.17 6.59
CA THR A 104 4.56 -2.99 5.84
C THR A 104 5.48 -3.67 6.83
N LYS A 105 5.60 -5.00 6.72
CA LYS A 105 6.55 -5.81 7.47
C LYS A 105 7.56 -6.42 6.52
N HIS A 106 8.80 -5.97 6.64
CA HIS A 106 9.91 -6.37 5.78
C HIS A 106 10.80 -7.38 6.53
N LYS A 107 10.90 -8.63 6.08
CA LYS A 107 11.73 -9.65 6.74
C LYS A 107 12.96 -9.97 5.89
N ARG A 108 14.07 -9.24 6.07
CA ARG A 108 15.37 -9.57 5.44
C ARG A 108 16.09 -10.65 6.21
N ARG A 109 16.15 -11.86 5.65
CA ARG A 109 16.91 -12.99 6.22
C ARG A 109 18.42 -12.87 5.97
N GLN A 110 18.84 -12.28 4.84
CA GLN A 110 20.25 -12.25 4.44
C GLN A 110 21.16 -11.40 5.33
N LEU A 111 20.64 -10.31 5.93
CA LEU A 111 21.43 -9.47 6.85
C LEU A 111 21.79 -10.17 8.16
N GLN A 112 21.07 -11.24 8.54
CA GLN A 112 21.36 -11.98 9.78
C GLN A 112 22.54 -12.94 9.63
N ILE A 113 22.84 -13.43 8.42
CA ILE A 113 23.96 -14.34 8.17
C ILE A 113 25.29 -13.56 8.13
N LEU A 114 25.30 -12.39 7.48
CA LEU A 114 26.47 -11.49 7.46
C LEU A 114 26.82 -10.92 8.85
N ARG A 115 25.82 -10.67 9.71
CA ARG A 115 26.06 -10.20 11.10
C ARG A 115 26.54 -11.28 12.07
N ARG A 116 26.35 -12.57 11.77
CA ARG A 116 26.72 -13.68 12.66
C ARG A 116 28.11 -14.26 12.39
N GLY A 117 28.77 -13.89 11.29
CA GLY A 117 30.13 -14.32 10.96
C GLY A 117 31.23 -13.31 11.36
N PHE A 118 30.87 -12.24 12.06
CA PHE A 118 31.78 -11.13 12.41
C PHE A 118 31.79 -10.80 13.92
N LEU A 119 31.32 -11.72 14.76
CA LEU A 119 31.35 -11.67 16.22
C LEU A 119 31.96 -12.96 16.76
#